data_AF-A0A183AQ43-F1
#
_entry.id   AF-A0A183AQ43-F1
#
_cell.length_a   1.000
_cell.length_b   1.000
_cell.length_c   1.000
_cell.angle_alpha   90.00
_cell.angle_beta   90.00
_cell.angle_gamma   90.00
#
_symmetry.space_group_name_H-M   'P 1'
#
loop_
_entity.id
_entity.type
_entity.pdbx_description
1 polymer ?
#
loop_
_entity_poly.entity_id
_entity_poly.type
_entity_poly.pdbx_seq_one_letter_code
_entity_poly.pdbx_strand_id
1 'polypeptide(L)'
;MNNGKSLHGMTRQLFDALTALLPPKSVDKTGPNATLASCIEKFLAVSHTNNSLIRTIAGKEVHEAYCTCCLFHLQAYLELDNTIHTEEELLLSVSHLEKLKSCVEFLICLGVYPYLDPGVSIPLELRMEAHSYFQLPPVRSSITREQNLLRVAKCLLQFRVCRTEQLKRLASPALFLGDVIAALMQVGYSTAPANSSTGANSCSIEARQLLWKLLCDLPGSVAMKELLILQGGSSGSRKIKGAVKLPPAPPWLRKSCGRLLSRLLVRGTTGSGPGARSTGSDGVRSLLFASASLSPGVIGAPSGCITSLDPRLQPALAHGLAQILASKPSWLMGRSGMEQFAEDAPQCYFESIAAQILDLLTLKFTSLPTEPTLAASASMTDSVARFGALVSVATMHEFCNRDPALGKRLFLEPLLAVLYQCVASDASNQSSSASPSKSCSQC
;
A
#
# COMPACT_ATOMS: atom_id res chain seq x y z
N MET A 1 10.32 -29.11 31.44
CA MET A 1 9.47 -28.30 32.36
C MET A 1 10.16 -27.06 32.96
N ASN A 2 11.41 -26.71 32.60
CA ASN A 2 12.09 -25.50 33.13
C ASN A 2 12.08 -24.25 32.20
N ASN A 3 11.73 -24.38 30.91
CA ASN A 3 11.78 -23.25 29.97
C ASN A 3 10.60 -22.26 30.11
N GLY A 4 9.39 -22.75 30.45
CA GLY A 4 8.20 -21.88 30.57
C GLY A 4 8.26 -20.85 31.70
N LYS A 5 9.04 -21.09 32.76
CA LYS A 5 9.25 -20.12 33.85
C LYS A 5 10.17 -18.96 33.42
N SER A 6 11.10 -19.20 32.49
CA SER A 6 12.00 -18.17 31.95
C SER A 6 11.28 -17.23 30.99
N LEU A 7 10.47 -17.79 30.07
CA LEU A 7 9.73 -17.00 29.09
C LEU A 7 8.69 -16.07 29.74
N HIS A 8 7.94 -16.58 30.72
CA HIS A 8 6.96 -15.77 31.44
C HIS A 8 7.61 -14.61 32.22
N GLY A 9 8.78 -14.83 32.81
CA GLY A 9 9.57 -13.78 33.48
C GLY A 9 10.03 -12.69 32.51
N MET A 10 10.60 -13.09 31.37
CA MET A 10 11.05 -12.14 30.33
C MET A 10 9.90 -11.31 29.76
N THR A 11 8.76 -11.94 29.44
CA THR A 11 7.57 -11.25 28.93
C THR A 11 7.01 -10.26 29.94
N ARG A 12 6.99 -10.62 31.24
CA ARG A 12 6.54 -9.72 32.30
C ARG A 12 7.45 -8.50 32.46
N GLN A 13 8.77 -8.70 32.40
CA GLN A 13 9.72 -7.60 32.46
C GLN A 13 9.56 -6.63 31.27
N LEU A 14 9.34 -7.16 30.05
CA LEU A 14 9.04 -6.32 28.89
C LEU A 14 7.75 -5.52 29.10
N PHE A 15 6.71 -6.15 29.64
CA PHE A 15 5.47 -5.44 29.93
C PHE A 15 5.66 -4.30 30.94
N ASP A 16 6.35 -4.56 32.05
CA ASP A 16 6.59 -3.55 33.08
C ASP A 16 7.41 -2.38 32.49
N ALA A 17 8.41 -2.67 31.66
CA ALA A 17 9.19 -1.67 30.94
C ALA A 17 8.33 -0.86 29.95
N LEU A 18 7.46 -1.50 29.18
CA LEU A 18 6.52 -0.81 28.27
C LEU A 18 5.62 0.17 29.04
N THR A 19 5.11 -0.27 30.19
CA THR A 19 4.24 0.56 31.03
C THR A 19 4.99 1.76 31.60
N ALA A 20 6.26 1.60 31.98
CA ALA A 20 7.11 2.68 32.44
C ALA A 20 7.40 3.71 31.34
N LEU A 21 7.48 3.26 30.09
CA LEU A 21 7.80 4.11 28.95
C LEU A 21 6.61 4.96 28.48
N LEU A 22 5.37 4.56 28.75
CA LEU A 22 4.20 5.28 28.25
C LEU A 22 3.84 6.49 29.11
N PRO A 23 3.59 7.67 28.51
CA PRO A 23 3.05 8.82 29.22
C PRO A 23 1.69 8.52 29.87
N PRO A 24 1.38 9.12 31.04
CA PRO A 24 0.06 8.99 31.65
C PRO A 24 -1.02 9.62 30.75
N LYS A 25 -2.24 9.06 30.80
CA LYS A 25 -3.38 9.55 30.01
C LYS A 25 -3.85 10.94 30.43
N SER A 26 -3.64 11.33 31.68
CA SER A 26 -3.91 12.67 32.18
C SER A 26 -2.74 13.58 31.80
N VAL A 27 -3.00 14.54 30.91
CA VAL A 27 -2.02 15.56 30.55
C VAL A 27 -1.75 16.42 31.79
N ASP A 28 -0.57 16.24 32.36
CA ASP A 28 -0.13 16.99 33.52
C ASP A 28 0.28 18.42 33.09
N LYS A 29 0.21 19.39 34.00
CA LYS A 29 0.61 20.78 33.71
C LYS A 29 2.13 20.93 33.53
N THR A 30 2.89 19.88 33.81
CA THR A 30 4.33 19.79 33.58
C THR A 30 4.55 19.48 32.09
N GLY A 31 5.24 20.37 31.38
CA GLY A 31 5.33 20.31 29.90
C GLY A 31 5.83 18.96 29.34
N PRO A 32 5.63 18.71 28.03
CA PRO A 32 5.83 17.40 27.39
C PRO A 32 7.22 16.81 27.62
N ASN A 33 8.27 17.64 27.62
CA ASN A 33 9.64 17.20 27.86
C ASN A 33 9.83 16.64 29.28
N ALA A 34 9.19 17.23 30.30
CA ALA A 34 9.29 16.72 31.67
C ALA A 34 8.60 15.36 31.80
N THR A 35 7.45 15.18 31.14
CA THR A 35 6.75 13.90 31.09
C THR A 35 7.60 12.82 30.43
N LEU A 36 8.16 13.11 29.25
CA LEU A 36 9.01 12.16 28.51
C LEU A 36 10.28 11.82 29.30
N ALA A 37 10.92 12.80 29.95
CA ALA A 37 12.08 12.56 30.81
C ALA A 37 11.75 11.61 31.97
N SER A 38 10.62 11.82 32.65
CA SER A 38 10.16 10.92 33.72
C SER A 38 9.89 9.50 33.22
N CYS A 39 9.32 9.35 32.02
CA CYS A 39 9.12 8.04 31.39
C CYS A 39 10.45 7.33 31.09
N ILE A 40 11.45 8.05 30.59
CA ILE A 40 12.80 7.51 30.36
C ILE A 40 13.41 7.02 31.67
N GLU A 41 13.39 7.84 32.73
CA GLU A 41 13.94 7.47 34.04
C GLU A 41 13.29 6.19 34.61
N LYS A 42 11.95 6.12 34.57
CA LYS A 42 11.20 4.93 35.01
C LYS A 42 11.56 3.71 34.17
N PHE A 43 11.66 3.88 32.85
CA PHE A 43 12.04 2.79 31.95
C PHE A 43 13.43 2.26 32.26
N LEU A 44 14.42 3.13 32.46
CA LEU A 44 15.79 2.74 32.80
C LEU A 44 15.88 2.02 34.16
N ALA A 45 15.03 2.39 35.12
CA ALA A 45 14.98 1.73 36.42
C ALA A 45 14.45 0.28 36.33
N VAL A 46 13.46 0.04 35.47
CA VAL A 46 12.76 -1.26 35.37
C VAL A 46 13.43 -2.23 34.39
N SER A 47 14.06 -1.73 33.33
CA SER A 47 14.54 -2.55 32.21
C SER A 47 15.87 -3.28 32.44
N HIS A 48 16.46 -3.24 33.65
CA HIS A 48 17.82 -3.76 33.94
C HIS A 48 18.82 -3.34 32.86
N THR A 49 18.80 -2.06 32.49
CA THR A 49 19.35 -1.57 31.23
C THR A 49 20.86 -1.74 31.09
N ASN A 50 21.25 -2.11 29.87
CA ASN A 50 22.64 -2.17 29.43
C ASN A 50 23.27 -0.77 29.40
N ASN A 51 24.51 -0.66 29.88
CA ASN A 51 25.35 0.55 29.80
C ASN A 51 25.43 1.15 28.37
N SER A 52 25.18 0.35 27.33
CA SER A 52 25.13 0.78 25.94
C SER A 52 23.95 1.72 25.65
N LEU A 53 22.74 1.46 26.18
CA LEU A 53 21.59 2.33 25.96
C LEU A 53 21.81 3.69 26.61
N ILE A 54 22.29 3.70 27.85
CA ILE A 54 22.57 4.93 28.61
C ILE A 54 23.58 5.81 27.84
N ARG A 55 24.66 5.21 27.32
CA ARG A 55 25.62 5.92 26.46
C ARG A 55 25.00 6.44 25.16
N THR A 56 24.04 5.72 24.59
CA THR A 56 23.38 6.10 23.33
C THR A 56 22.40 7.25 23.50
N ILE A 57 21.78 7.39 24.67
CA ILE A 57 20.83 8.49 24.97
C ILE A 57 21.52 9.70 25.59
N ALA A 58 22.73 9.54 26.15
CA ALA A 58 23.49 10.63 26.73
C ALA A 58 23.73 11.76 25.70
N GLY A 59 23.42 12.99 26.09
CA GLY A 59 23.62 14.19 25.25
C GLY A 59 22.58 14.40 24.15
N LYS A 60 21.53 13.56 24.08
CA LYS A 60 20.41 13.78 23.15
C LYS A 60 19.33 14.67 23.73
N GLU A 61 18.57 15.30 22.85
CA GLU A 61 17.30 15.94 23.23
C GLU A 61 16.34 14.91 23.83
N VAL A 62 15.48 15.35 24.76
CA VAL A 62 14.63 14.43 25.54
C VAL A 62 13.74 13.56 24.65
N HIS A 63 13.16 14.13 23.59
CA HIS A 63 12.32 13.39 22.65
C HIS A 63 13.12 12.37 21.83
N GLU A 64 14.36 12.67 21.44
CA GLU A 64 15.23 11.73 20.72
C GLU A 64 15.70 10.58 21.62
N ALA A 65 16.00 10.89 22.89
CA ALA A 65 16.31 9.90 23.91
C ALA A 65 15.10 8.97 24.13
N TYR A 66 13.90 9.53 24.25
CA TYR A 66 12.65 8.78 24.36
C TYR A 66 12.42 7.86 23.16
N CYS A 67 12.55 8.35 21.93
CA CYS A 67 12.45 7.52 20.73
C CYS A 67 13.50 6.41 20.69
N THR A 68 14.72 6.67 21.19
CA THR A 68 15.77 5.67 21.30
C THR A 68 15.37 4.56 22.29
N CYS A 69 14.77 4.90 23.42
CA CYS A 69 14.23 3.93 24.38
C CYS A 69 13.07 3.12 23.78
N CYS A 70 12.16 3.76 23.04
CA CYS A 70 11.07 3.06 22.33
C CYS A 70 11.63 2.04 21.33
N LEU A 71 12.58 2.43 20.49
CA LEU A 71 13.22 1.54 19.53
C LEU A 71 13.94 0.37 20.21
N PHE A 72 14.67 0.64 21.30
CA PHE A 72 15.32 -0.41 22.08
C PHE A 72 14.31 -1.42 22.61
N HIS A 73 13.20 -0.92 23.16
CA HIS A 73 12.15 -1.76 23.70
C HIS A 73 11.42 -2.59 22.62
N LEU A 74 11.11 -1.98 21.48
CA LEU A 74 10.53 -2.69 20.33
C LEU A 74 11.47 -3.77 19.79
N GLN A 75 12.78 -3.50 19.76
CA GLN A 75 13.77 -4.51 19.35
C GLN A 75 13.76 -5.73 20.27
N ALA A 76 13.57 -5.55 21.57
CA ALA A 76 13.49 -6.66 22.52
C ALA A 76 12.27 -7.58 22.25
N TYR A 77 11.14 -7.05 21.76
CA TYR A 77 10.02 -7.87 21.30
C TYR A 77 10.36 -8.69 20.05
N LEU A 78 11.12 -8.10 19.12
CA LEU A 78 11.56 -8.78 17.90
C LEU A 78 12.55 -9.90 18.23
N GLU A 79 13.48 -9.65 19.14
CA GLU A 79 14.41 -10.66 19.65
C GLU A 79 13.65 -11.79 20.35
N LEU A 80 12.67 -11.46 21.20
CA LEU A 80 11.85 -12.45 21.88
C LEU A 80 11.10 -13.35 20.89
N ASP A 81 10.41 -12.77 19.89
CA ASP A 81 9.69 -13.52 18.85
C ASP A 81 10.59 -14.48 18.06
N ASN A 82 11.86 -14.09 17.82
CA ASN A 82 12.84 -14.94 17.16
C ASN A 82 13.32 -16.10 18.04
N THR A 83 13.43 -15.88 19.37
CA THR A 83 13.93 -16.88 20.33
C THR A 83 12.90 -17.95 20.71
N ILE A 84 11.60 -17.65 20.60
CA ILE A 84 10.55 -18.61 20.93
C ILE A 84 10.60 -19.78 19.94
N HIS A 85 10.59 -21.01 20.46
CA HIS A 85 10.60 -22.24 19.66
C HIS A 85 9.31 -22.40 18.86
N THR A 86 9.37 -23.13 17.73
CA THR A 86 8.29 -23.29 16.74
C THR A 86 6.94 -23.79 17.27
N GLU A 87 6.86 -24.34 18.48
CA GLU A 87 5.62 -24.83 19.09
C GLU A 87 5.01 -23.88 20.14
N GLU A 88 5.73 -22.84 20.57
CA GLU A 88 5.22 -21.83 21.50
C GLU A 88 4.94 -20.52 20.72
N GLU A 89 3.82 -19.86 21.01
CA GLU A 89 3.48 -18.55 20.43
C GLU A 89 3.54 -17.47 21.51
N LEU A 90 4.09 -16.29 21.19
CA LEU A 90 4.03 -15.14 22.08
C LEU A 90 2.59 -14.63 22.16
N LEU A 91 1.92 -14.91 23.28
CA LEU A 91 0.57 -14.41 23.52
C LEU A 91 0.60 -13.08 24.25
N LEU A 92 0.19 -12.01 23.56
CA LEU A 92 -0.04 -10.69 24.16
C LEU A 92 -1.52 -10.52 24.49
N SER A 93 -1.81 -10.01 25.69
CA SER A 93 -3.16 -9.59 26.04
C SER A 93 -3.56 -8.38 25.18
N VAL A 94 -4.87 -8.15 25.06
CA VAL A 94 -5.41 -6.95 24.39
C VAL A 94 -4.88 -5.66 25.03
N SER A 95 -4.76 -5.62 26.36
CA SER A 95 -4.22 -4.46 27.07
C SER A 95 -2.74 -4.20 26.75
N HIS A 96 -1.93 -5.24 26.57
CA HIS A 96 -0.53 -5.09 26.15
C HIS A 96 -0.43 -4.63 24.70
N LEU A 97 -1.26 -5.18 23.81
CA LEU A 97 -1.24 -4.80 22.41
C LEU A 97 -1.61 -3.31 22.23
N GLU A 98 -2.60 -2.80 22.97
CA GLU A 98 -2.95 -1.38 22.95
C GLU A 98 -1.80 -0.51 23.49
N LYS A 99 -1.13 -0.92 24.57
CA LYS A 99 0.07 -0.22 25.06
C LYS A 99 1.19 -0.21 24.02
N LEU A 100 1.41 -1.33 23.33
CA LEU A 100 2.44 -1.45 22.31
C LEU A 100 2.12 -0.57 21.09
N LYS A 101 0.85 -0.53 20.68
CA LYS A 101 0.34 0.40 19.67
C LYS A 101 0.58 1.85 20.08
N SER A 102 0.27 2.25 21.32
CA SER A 102 0.57 3.60 21.81
C SER A 102 2.06 3.90 21.81
N CYS A 103 2.93 2.94 22.14
CA CYS A 103 4.38 3.12 22.06
C CYS A 103 4.83 3.40 20.62
N VAL A 104 4.32 2.65 19.64
CA VAL A 104 4.60 2.90 18.22
C VAL A 104 4.00 4.24 17.78
N GLU A 105 2.81 4.61 18.24
CA GLU A 105 2.18 5.90 17.95
C GLU A 105 3.08 7.06 18.41
N PHE A 106 3.58 7.03 19.65
CA PHE A 106 4.55 8.02 20.14
C PHE A 106 5.85 8.00 19.36
N LEU A 107 6.37 6.82 18.99
CA LEU A 107 7.57 6.70 18.16
C LEU A 107 7.38 7.33 16.78
N ILE A 108 6.21 7.16 16.16
CA ILE A 108 5.87 7.82 14.90
C ILE A 108 5.77 9.33 15.10
N CYS A 109 5.03 9.79 16.11
CA CYS A 109 4.77 11.21 16.32
C CYS A 109 6.03 12.01 16.71
N LEU A 110 6.95 11.41 17.49
CA LEU A 110 8.17 12.07 17.96
C LEU A 110 9.41 11.70 17.14
N GLY A 111 9.42 10.54 16.49
CA GLY A 111 10.58 9.98 15.80
C GLY A 111 10.47 9.95 14.27
N VAL A 112 9.29 10.21 13.70
CA VAL A 112 9.07 10.30 12.24
C VAL A 112 8.59 11.67 11.83
N TYR A 113 7.48 12.15 12.40
CA TYR A 113 6.83 13.39 11.97
C TYR A 113 7.71 14.66 12.04
N PRO A 114 8.56 14.87 13.06
CA PRO A 114 9.44 16.04 13.10
C PRO A 114 10.47 16.03 11.97
N TYR A 115 10.73 14.85 11.41
CA TYR A 115 11.65 14.64 10.30
C TYR A 115 10.94 14.59 8.95
N LEU A 116 9.61 14.62 8.85
CA LEU A 116 8.91 14.64 7.57
C LEU A 116 8.79 16.06 7.01
N ASP A 117 8.92 16.19 5.69
CA ASP A 117 8.55 17.42 4.97
C ASP A 117 7.03 17.59 5.04
N PRO A 118 6.52 18.84 5.05
CA PRO A 118 5.09 19.10 5.04
C PRO A 118 4.37 18.38 3.89
N GLY A 119 3.29 17.67 4.23
CA GLY A 119 2.45 16.95 3.27
C GLY A 119 3.00 15.60 2.77
N VAL A 120 4.08 15.07 3.37
CA VAL A 120 4.61 13.75 3.00
C VAL A 120 3.82 12.59 3.60
N SER A 121 3.19 12.77 4.76
CA SER A 121 2.29 11.79 5.37
C SER A 121 0.92 12.42 5.65
N ILE A 122 0.01 11.61 6.18
CA ILE A 122 -1.27 12.06 6.75
C ILE A 122 -0.99 13.10 7.85
N PRO A 123 -1.81 14.15 8.02
CA PRO A 123 -1.64 15.13 9.09
C PRO A 123 -1.56 14.49 10.49
N LEU A 124 -0.69 15.03 11.35
CA LEU A 124 -0.41 14.50 12.70
C LEU A 124 -1.67 14.47 13.57
N GLU A 125 -2.57 15.42 13.36
CA GLU A 125 -3.84 15.57 14.07
C GLU A 125 -4.77 14.36 13.84
N LEU A 126 -4.59 13.64 12.73
CA LEU A 126 -5.32 12.42 12.42
C LEU A 126 -4.64 11.16 12.98
N ARG A 127 -3.45 11.30 13.56
CA ARG A 127 -2.68 10.19 14.14
C ARG A 127 -2.74 10.13 15.65
N MET A 128 -2.69 11.28 16.32
CA MET A 128 -2.64 11.37 17.77
C MET A 128 -3.60 12.44 18.28
N GLU A 129 -4.45 12.08 19.23
CA GLU A 129 -5.42 13.01 19.83
C GLU A 129 -4.73 14.16 20.58
N ALA A 130 -3.66 13.84 21.32
CA ALA A 130 -2.85 14.81 22.06
C ALA A 130 -1.76 15.51 21.21
N HIS A 131 -1.92 15.57 19.88
CA HIS A 131 -0.86 16.08 18.98
C HIS A 131 -0.33 17.47 19.37
N SER A 132 -1.19 18.36 19.89
CA SER A 132 -0.84 19.72 20.26
C SER A 132 0.19 19.80 21.38
N TYR A 133 0.22 18.80 22.26
CA TYR A 133 1.17 18.72 23.37
C TYR A 133 2.53 18.16 22.95
N PHE A 134 2.57 17.37 21.88
CA PHE A 134 3.77 16.66 21.40
C PHE A 134 4.28 17.19 20.06
N GLN A 135 3.76 18.33 19.61
CA GLN A 135 4.17 18.94 18.36
C GLN A 135 5.59 19.51 18.50
N LEU A 136 6.55 18.82 17.88
CA LEU A 136 7.93 19.28 17.79
C LEU A 136 8.12 20.16 16.55
N PRO A 137 9.04 21.15 16.62
CA PRO A 137 9.39 21.92 15.44
C PRO A 137 10.02 21.01 14.37
N PRO A 138 9.79 21.30 13.08
CA PRO A 138 10.36 20.50 12.00
C PRO A 138 11.89 20.59 12.02
N VAL A 139 12.54 19.43 11.95
CA VAL A 139 13.99 19.32 11.89
C VAL A 139 14.46 19.64 10.48
N ARG A 140 15.44 20.54 10.37
CA ARG A 140 16.02 20.91 9.07
C ARG A 140 16.63 19.69 8.37
N SER A 141 16.61 19.71 7.04
CA SER A 141 17.18 18.62 6.25
C SER A 141 18.65 18.38 6.60
N SER A 142 18.97 17.16 7.02
CA SER A 142 20.30 16.73 7.45
C SER A 142 20.48 15.23 7.21
N ILE A 143 21.72 14.74 7.22
CA ILE A 143 21.98 13.30 7.14
C ILE A 143 21.42 12.55 8.37
N THR A 144 21.42 13.20 9.54
CA THR A 144 20.86 12.66 10.78
C THR A 144 19.35 12.44 10.67
N ARG A 145 18.64 13.35 10.00
CA ARG A 145 17.21 13.23 9.70
C ARG A 145 16.93 11.97 8.86
N GLU A 146 17.69 11.74 7.80
CA GLU A 146 17.53 10.56 6.95
C GLU A 146 17.83 9.25 7.70
N GLN A 147 18.90 9.24 8.50
CA GLN A 147 19.28 8.11 9.33
C GLN A 147 18.22 7.78 10.38
N ASN A 148 17.65 8.79 11.04
CA ASN A 148 16.59 8.59 12.04
C ASN A 148 15.31 8.02 11.42
N LEU A 149 14.86 8.59 10.29
CA LEU A 149 13.71 8.06 9.55
C LEU A 149 13.92 6.61 9.12
N LEU A 150 15.09 6.31 8.53
CA LEU A 150 15.42 4.96 8.07
C LEU A 150 15.52 3.98 9.25
N ARG A 151 16.07 4.41 10.38
CA ARG A 151 16.17 3.59 11.60
C ARG A 151 14.78 3.19 12.12
N VAL A 152 13.84 4.14 12.21
CA VAL A 152 12.48 3.84 12.64
C VAL A 152 11.77 2.93 11.64
N ALA A 153 11.86 3.23 10.35
CA ALA A 153 11.26 2.42 9.29
C ALA A 153 11.78 0.97 9.31
N LYS A 154 13.09 0.76 9.47
CA LYS A 154 13.70 -0.58 9.57
C LYS A 154 13.17 -1.38 10.75
N CYS A 155 13.11 -0.76 11.94
CA CYS A 155 12.59 -1.42 13.13
C CYS A 155 11.14 -1.87 12.91
N LEU A 156 10.27 -0.98 12.39
CA LEU A 156 8.87 -1.30 12.13
C LEU A 156 8.68 -2.33 11.02
N LEU A 157 9.55 -2.35 10.00
CA LEU A 157 9.52 -3.37 8.95
C LEU A 157 9.80 -4.78 9.47
N GLN A 158 10.61 -4.93 10.51
CA GLN A 158 10.91 -6.24 11.10
C GLN A 158 9.66 -6.90 11.72
N PHE A 159 8.69 -6.11 12.21
CA PHE A 159 7.42 -6.65 12.72
C PHE A 159 6.63 -7.43 11.64
N ARG A 160 6.78 -7.09 10.35
CA ARG A 160 6.07 -7.79 9.27
C ARG A 160 6.52 -9.23 9.08
N VAL A 161 7.75 -9.55 9.49
CA VAL A 161 8.34 -10.89 9.35
C VAL A 161 8.35 -11.68 10.66
N CYS A 162 7.81 -11.11 11.75
CA CYS A 162 7.60 -11.84 13.01
C CYS A 162 6.77 -13.10 12.80
N ARG A 163 6.83 -14.05 13.74
CA ARG A 163 5.92 -15.21 13.75
C ARG A 163 4.57 -14.81 14.32
N THR A 164 4.60 -14.03 15.39
CA THR A 164 3.40 -13.59 16.13
C THR A 164 2.53 -12.64 15.30
N GLU A 165 1.30 -13.06 14.99
CA GLU A 165 0.36 -12.27 14.19
C GLU A 165 -0.03 -10.93 14.85
N GLN A 166 -0.11 -10.90 16.18
CA GLN A 166 -0.40 -9.68 16.94
C GLN A 166 0.70 -8.62 16.72
N LEU A 167 1.96 -9.03 16.61
CA LEU A 167 3.09 -8.15 16.32
C LEU A 167 3.08 -7.68 14.87
N LYS A 168 2.81 -8.57 13.91
CA LYS A 168 2.67 -8.20 12.48
C LYS A 168 1.62 -7.10 12.26
N ARG A 169 0.52 -7.13 13.02
CA ARG A 169 -0.56 -6.15 12.92
C ARG A 169 -0.10 -4.72 13.17
N LEU A 170 0.95 -4.49 13.96
CA LEU A 170 1.50 -3.15 14.20
C LEU A 170 1.99 -2.48 12.91
N ALA A 171 2.55 -3.27 11.98
CA ALA A 171 3.00 -2.80 10.67
C ALA A 171 1.96 -3.08 9.55
N SER A 172 0.68 -3.15 9.91
CA SER A 172 -0.42 -3.34 8.96
C SER A 172 -0.88 -2.03 8.31
N PRO A 173 -1.59 -2.10 7.15
CA PRO A 173 -2.16 -0.93 6.46
C PRO A 173 -3.12 -0.12 7.34
N ALA A 174 -3.78 -0.76 8.30
CA ALA A 174 -4.73 -0.10 9.19
C ALA A 174 -4.06 0.74 10.28
N LEU A 175 -2.75 0.56 10.51
CA LEU A 175 -1.99 1.25 11.55
C LEU A 175 -0.87 2.10 10.94
N PHE A 176 0.38 1.67 11.09
CA PHE A 176 1.54 2.52 10.87
C PHE A 176 2.27 2.26 9.54
N LEU A 177 1.77 1.35 8.70
CA LEU A 177 2.40 1.05 7.41
C LEU A 177 2.52 2.29 6.51
N GLY A 178 1.47 3.13 6.47
CA GLY A 178 1.49 4.36 5.70
C GLY A 178 2.62 5.31 6.13
N ASP A 179 2.90 5.42 7.45
CA ASP A 179 3.98 6.27 7.96
C ASP A 179 5.36 5.68 7.63
N VAL A 180 5.51 4.35 7.65
CA VAL A 180 6.72 3.66 7.21
C VAL A 180 6.99 3.91 5.73
N ILE A 181 5.96 3.80 4.88
CA ILE A 181 6.07 4.10 3.45
C ILE A 181 6.44 5.57 3.25
N ALA A 182 5.81 6.50 3.98
CA ALA A 182 6.12 7.93 3.91
C ALA A 182 7.60 8.22 4.25
N ALA A 183 8.11 7.64 5.34
CA ALA A 183 9.50 7.76 5.76
C ALA A 183 10.46 7.24 4.69
N LEU A 184 10.23 6.04 4.16
CA LEU A 184 11.07 5.45 3.11
C LEU A 184 10.99 6.24 1.79
N MET A 185 9.81 6.76 1.44
CA MET A 185 9.62 7.60 0.26
C MET A 185 10.45 8.89 0.36
N GLN A 186 10.45 9.52 1.53
CA GLN A 186 11.22 10.74 1.74
C GLN A 186 12.73 10.49 1.72
N VAL A 187 13.22 9.48 2.45
CA VAL A 187 14.65 9.15 2.44
C VAL A 187 15.10 8.70 1.03
N GLY A 188 14.25 7.96 0.33
CA GLY A 188 14.58 7.40 -0.98
C GLY A 188 14.52 8.39 -2.14
N TYR A 189 13.60 9.38 -2.09
CA TYR A 189 13.25 10.21 -3.25
C TYR A 189 13.15 11.70 -2.98
N SER A 190 13.25 12.18 -1.73
CA SER A 190 13.31 13.62 -1.49
C SER A 190 14.59 14.18 -2.12
N THR A 191 14.46 15.30 -2.81
CA THR A 191 15.59 15.95 -3.47
C THR A 191 16.39 16.70 -2.41
N ALA A 192 17.42 16.07 -1.84
CA ALA A 192 18.43 16.80 -1.10
C ALA A 192 19.11 17.82 -2.05
N PRO A 193 19.40 19.06 -1.61
CA PRO A 193 20.22 19.97 -2.39
C PRO A 193 21.56 19.31 -2.71
N ALA A 194 22.04 19.48 -3.95
CA ALA A 194 23.12 18.74 -4.62
C ALA A 194 24.51 18.71 -3.94
N ASN A 195 24.62 19.22 -2.71
CA ASN A 195 25.86 19.31 -1.93
C ASN A 195 25.98 18.20 -0.87
N SER A 196 25.10 17.20 -0.86
CA SER A 196 25.13 16.13 0.14
C SER A 196 26.14 15.03 -0.21
N SER A 197 27.08 14.84 0.71
CA SER A 197 28.16 13.86 0.72
C SER A 197 27.73 12.40 0.47
N THR A 198 28.72 11.54 0.24
CA THR A 198 28.63 10.10 -0.09
C THR A 198 27.69 9.28 0.81
N GLY A 199 27.43 9.71 2.05
CA GLY A 199 26.55 9.01 3.01
C GLY A 199 25.05 9.22 2.81
N ALA A 200 24.60 10.34 2.23
CA ALA A 200 23.18 10.55 1.91
C ALA A 200 22.73 9.58 0.78
N ASN A 201 23.66 9.29 -0.15
CA ASN A 201 23.42 8.36 -1.23
C ASN A 201 23.20 6.91 -0.76
N SER A 202 23.87 6.45 0.31
CA SER A 202 23.67 5.08 0.82
C SER A 202 22.30 4.91 1.48
N CYS A 203 21.88 5.87 2.32
CA CYS A 203 20.55 5.85 2.95
C CYS A 203 19.43 5.87 1.90
N SER A 204 19.56 6.72 0.87
CA SER A 204 18.59 6.79 -0.22
C SER A 204 18.48 5.48 -1.01
N ILE A 205 19.61 4.85 -1.35
CA ILE A 205 19.61 3.57 -2.09
C ILE A 205 18.93 2.49 -1.23
N GLU A 206 19.31 2.38 0.04
CA GLU A 206 18.75 1.39 0.94
C GLU A 206 17.24 1.61 1.16
N ALA A 207 16.80 2.85 1.37
CA ALA A 207 15.39 3.17 1.53
C ALA A 207 14.58 2.80 0.28
N ARG A 208 15.11 3.03 -0.93
CA ARG A 208 14.48 2.63 -2.19
C ARG A 208 14.38 1.11 -2.33
N GLN A 209 15.40 0.37 -1.92
CA GLN A 209 15.39 -1.10 -1.93
C GLN A 209 14.36 -1.65 -0.95
N LEU A 210 14.37 -1.17 0.30
CA LEU A 210 13.42 -1.57 1.33
C LEU A 210 11.98 -1.25 0.93
N LEU A 211 11.75 -0.06 0.38
CA LEU A 211 10.43 0.33 -0.12
C LEU A 211 9.97 -0.57 -1.27
N TRP A 212 10.82 -0.82 -2.27
CA TRP A 212 10.42 -1.65 -3.40
C TRP A 212 10.13 -3.08 -2.97
N LYS A 213 10.95 -3.65 -2.07
CA LYS A 213 10.70 -4.95 -1.45
C LYS A 213 9.37 -4.96 -0.70
N LEU A 214 9.13 -3.97 0.17
CA LEU A 214 7.87 -3.81 0.91
C LEU A 214 6.65 -3.80 -0.03
N LEU A 215 6.69 -2.98 -1.09
CA LEU A 215 5.59 -2.88 -2.06
C LEU A 215 5.38 -4.20 -2.83
N CYS A 216 6.43 -4.98 -3.05
CA CYS A 216 6.34 -6.29 -3.69
C CYS A 216 5.76 -7.38 -2.76
N ASP A 217 6.04 -7.29 -1.47
CA ASP A 217 5.59 -8.24 -0.44
C ASP A 217 4.16 -7.97 0.05
N LEU A 218 3.57 -6.82 -0.32
CA LEU A 218 2.20 -6.47 0.00
C LEU A 218 1.23 -7.00 -1.08
N PRO A 219 -0.04 -7.30 -0.73
CA PRO A 219 -1.08 -7.47 -1.73
C PRO A 219 -1.12 -6.24 -2.66
N GLY A 220 -1.19 -6.46 -3.98
CA GLY A 220 -1.05 -5.38 -4.96
C GLY A 220 -2.03 -4.22 -4.73
N SER A 221 -3.28 -4.52 -4.38
CA SER A 221 -4.31 -3.52 -4.07
C SER A 221 -3.96 -2.71 -2.83
N VAL A 222 -3.35 -3.32 -1.81
CA VAL A 222 -2.88 -2.63 -0.61
C VAL A 222 -1.70 -1.71 -0.93
N ALA A 223 -0.69 -2.21 -1.64
CA ALA A 223 0.46 -1.40 -2.04
C ALA A 223 0.05 -0.18 -2.86
N MET A 224 -0.85 -0.36 -3.84
CA MET A 224 -1.37 0.73 -4.65
C MET A 224 -2.25 1.69 -3.84
N LYS A 225 -3.07 1.19 -2.91
CA LYS A 225 -3.88 2.01 -2.01
C LYS A 225 -3.01 2.95 -1.16
N GLU A 226 -1.96 2.43 -0.52
CA GLU A 226 -1.05 3.25 0.28
C GLU A 226 -0.37 4.34 -0.58
N LEU A 227 0.08 3.99 -1.79
CA LEU A 227 0.67 4.97 -2.71
C LEU A 227 -0.32 6.04 -3.17
N LEU A 228 -1.59 5.69 -3.39
CA LEU A 228 -2.66 6.63 -3.74
C LEU A 228 -3.02 7.56 -2.57
N ILE A 229 -3.07 7.05 -1.34
CA ILE A 229 -3.25 7.87 -0.12
C ILE A 229 -2.11 8.89 -0.01
N LEU A 230 -0.87 8.43 -0.20
CA LEU A 230 0.34 9.26 -0.07
C LEU A 230 0.44 10.36 -1.15
N GLN A 231 -0.30 10.25 -2.26
CA GLN A 231 -0.39 11.30 -3.28
C GLN A 231 -1.29 12.47 -2.85
N GLY A 232 -1.97 12.38 -1.71
CA GLY A 232 -2.78 13.47 -1.13
C GLY A 232 -4.19 13.61 -1.73
N GLY A 233 -4.69 12.58 -2.41
CA GLY A 233 -6.00 12.60 -3.09
C GLY A 233 -6.03 13.52 -4.32
N SER A 234 -7.00 13.33 -5.22
CA SER A 234 -7.10 14.17 -6.40
C SER A 234 -7.66 15.55 -6.03
N SER A 235 -6.93 16.61 -6.36
CA SER A 235 -7.37 18.00 -6.16
C SER A 235 -8.67 18.37 -6.90
N GLY A 236 -9.17 17.47 -7.77
CA GLY A 236 -10.38 17.65 -8.58
C GLY A 236 -11.61 16.86 -8.11
N SER A 237 -11.53 16.10 -7.01
CA SER A 237 -12.70 15.39 -6.47
C SER A 237 -13.72 16.39 -5.92
N ARG A 238 -14.89 16.44 -6.56
CA ARG A 238 -16.07 17.20 -6.17
C ARG A 238 -16.34 16.96 -4.68
N LYS A 239 -16.47 18.04 -3.89
CA LYS A 239 -16.65 18.01 -2.42
C LYS A 239 -17.68 16.93 -1.99
N ILE A 240 -17.21 15.75 -1.61
CA ILE A 240 -18.05 14.77 -0.93
C ILE A 240 -18.21 15.28 0.50
N LYS A 241 -19.45 15.59 0.92
CA LYS A 241 -19.74 15.99 2.30
C LYS A 241 -19.25 14.88 3.24
N GLY A 242 -18.37 15.22 4.17
CA GLY A 242 -17.79 14.28 5.14
C GLY A 242 -16.43 13.67 4.76
N ALA A 243 -15.90 13.93 3.57
CA ALA A 243 -14.55 13.48 3.20
C ALA A 243 -13.48 14.42 3.82
N VAL A 244 -12.54 13.84 4.57
CA VAL A 244 -11.39 14.57 5.12
C VAL A 244 -10.51 15.05 3.97
N LYS A 245 -10.34 16.38 3.85
CA LYS A 245 -9.48 16.97 2.82
C LYS A 245 -8.03 16.84 3.25
N LEU A 246 -7.31 15.92 2.64
CA LEU A 246 -5.86 15.83 2.81
C LEU A 246 -5.16 17.00 2.08
N PRO A 247 -4.09 17.57 2.64
CA PRO A 247 -3.28 18.53 1.92
C PRO A 247 -2.66 17.86 0.69
N PRO A 248 -2.47 18.59 -0.43
CA PRO A 248 -1.83 18.03 -1.61
C PRO A 248 -0.38 17.66 -1.29
N ALA A 249 -0.01 16.43 -1.63
CA ALA A 249 1.36 15.96 -1.43
C ALA A 249 2.37 16.75 -2.29
N PRO A 250 3.64 16.89 -1.84
CA PRO A 250 4.69 17.55 -2.59
C PRO A 250 4.82 17.03 -4.03
N PRO A 251 5.17 17.89 -5.02
CA PRO A 251 5.27 17.46 -6.42
C PRO A 251 6.23 16.31 -6.66
N TRP A 252 7.36 16.26 -5.93
CA TRP A 252 8.32 15.16 -6.02
C TRP A 252 7.70 13.84 -5.55
N LEU A 253 6.90 13.88 -4.48
CA LEU A 253 6.27 12.70 -3.90
C LEU A 253 5.21 12.14 -4.83
N ARG A 254 4.35 13.01 -5.39
CA ARG A 254 3.34 12.61 -6.38
C ARG A 254 3.98 11.95 -7.60
N LYS A 255 5.08 12.52 -8.13
CA LYS A 255 5.84 11.94 -9.26
C LYS A 255 6.43 10.57 -8.90
N SER A 256 7.05 10.44 -7.73
CA SER A 256 7.66 9.17 -7.29
C SER A 256 6.62 8.07 -7.04
N CYS A 257 5.50 8.39 -6.37
CA CYS A 257 4.37 7.46 -6.23
C CYS A 257 3.83 7.03 -7.59
N GLY A 258 3.67 7.98 -8.54
CA GLY A 258 3.21 7.67 -9.89
C GLY A 258 4.14 6.71 -10.63
N ARG A 259 5.46 6.89 -10.51
CA ARG A 259 6.46 5.96 -11.08
C ARG A 259 6.34 4.56 -10.48
N LEU A 260 6.19 4.46 -9.15
CA LEU A 260 6.04 3.18 -8.46
C LEU A 260 4.72 2.48 -8.82
N LEU A 261 3.61 3.21 -8.90
CA LEU A 261 2.32 2.70 -9.37
C LEU A 261 2.43 2.15 -10.79
N SER A 262 3.04 2.88 -11.72
CA SER A 262 3.27 2.39 -13.09
C SER A 262 4.09 1.10 -13.11
N ARG A 263 5.12 0.98 -12.26
CA ARG A 263 5.90 -0.26 -12.16
C ARG A 263 5.08 -1.42 -11.58
N LEU A 264 4.23 -1.15 -10.58
CA LEU A 264 3.35 -2.17 -9.99
C LEU A 264 2.29 -2.68 -10.97
N LEU A 265 1.81 -1.84 -11.90
CA LEU A 265 0.83 -2.21 -12.91
C LEU A 265 1.32 -3.31 -13.89
N VAL A 266 2.62 -3.42 -14.10
CA VAL A 266 3.24 -4.36 -15.05
C VAL A 266 4.17 -5.39 -14.38
N ARG A 267 4.12 -5.49 -13.04
CA ARG A 267 5.04 -6.31 -12.25
C ARG A 267 5.03 -7.80 -12.61
N GLY A 268 3.95 -8.33 -13.18
CA GLY A 268 3.84 -9.73 -13.59
C GLY A 268 4.41 -10.04 -14.98
N THR A 269 4.73 -9.03 -15.80
CA THR A 269 5.15 -9.25 -17.20
C THR A 269 6.66 -9.22 -17.43
N THR A 270 7.47 -8.86 -16.42
CA THR A 270 8.91 -8.58 -16.59
C THR A 270 9.84 -9.59 -15.89
N GLY A 271 9.39 -10.81 -15.57
CA GLY A 271 10.19 -11.73 -14.74
C GLY A 271 9.88 -13.23 -14.84
N SER A 272 9.20 -13.72 -15.87
CA SER A 272 9.02 -15.17 -16.03
C SER A 272 10.08 -15.75 -16.96
N GLY A 273 10.92 -16.66 -16.44
CA GLY A 273 11.69 -17.58 -17.27
C GLY A 273 10.77 -18.49 -18.11
N PRO A 274 11.32 -19.18 -19.13
CA PRO A 274 10.54 -20.01 -20.03
C PRO A 274 10.06 -21.26 -19.28
N GLY A 275 8.78 -21.31 -18.89
CA GLY A 275 8.16 -22.53 -18.34
C GLY A 275 7.14 -22.34 -17.21
N ALA A 276 7.03 -21.16 -16.59
CA ALA A 276 5.94 -20.91 -15.65
C ALA A 276 4.70 -20.41 -16.42
N ARG A 277 3.58 -21.13 -16.32
CA ARG A 277 2.27 -20.64 -16.77
C ARG A 277 2.05 -19.25 -16.14
N SER A 278 2.00 -18.21 -16.97
CA SER A 278 1.81 -16.84 -16.53
C SER A 278 0.45 -16.72 -15.83
N THR A 279 0.43 -16.68 -14.50
CA THR A 279 -0.67 -16.03 -13.79
C THR A 279 -0.59 -14.57 -14.20
N GLY A 280 -1.56 -14.11 -14.98
CA GLY A 280 -1.58 -12.77 -15.60
C GLY A 280 -1.20 -11.68 -14.59
N SER A 281 -0.53 -10.64 -15.06
CA SER A 281 -0.24 -9.47 -14.23
C SER A 281 -1.54 -8.91 -13.67
N ASP A 282 -1.81 -9.02 -12.37
CA ASP A 282 -3.05 -8.50 -11.74
C ASP A 282 -2.96 -7.01 -11.37
N GLY A 283 -2.14 -6.24 -12.09
CA GLY A 283 -1.84 -4.85 -11.77
C GLY A 283 -3.05 -3.94 -11.90
N VAL A 284 -3.74 -3.97 -13.04
CA VAL A 284 -4.94 -3.17 -13.32
C VAL A 284 -6.06 -3.55 -12.34
N ARG A 285 -6.24 -4.85 -12.08
CA ARG A 285 -7.23 -5.35 -11.11
C ARG A 285 -6.92 -4.87 -9.69
N SER A 286 -5.64 -4.88 -9.30
CA SER A 286 -5.18 -4.33 -8.03
C SER A 286 -5.46 -2.83 -7.90
N LEU A 287 -5.22 -2.06 -8.97
CA LEU A 287 -5.50 -0.61 -8.99
C LEU A 287 -6.99 -0.33 -8.85
N LEU A 288 -7.83 -1.12 -9.52
CA LEU A 288 -9.29 -1.04 -9.42
C LEU A 288 -9.75 -1.25 -7.97
N PHE A 289 -9.29 -2.32 -7.32
CA PHE A 289 -9.64 -2.59 -5.92
C PHE A 289 -9.11 -1.51 -4.97
N ALA A 290 -7.87 -1.05 -5.16
CA ALA A 290 -7.29 0.03 -4.38
C ALA A 290 -8.16 1.30 -4.46
N SER A 291 -8.53 1.69 -5.67
CA SER A 291 -9.29 2.92 -5.93
C SER A 291 -10.74 2.85 -5.45
N ALA A 292 -11.38 1.69 -5.62
CA ALA A 292 -12.71 1.43 -5.07
C ALA A 292 -12.72 1.45 -3.54
N SER A 293 -11.67 0.91 -2.89
CA SER A 293 -11.57 0.92 -1.42
C SER A 293 -11.43 2.34 -0.82
N LEU A 294 -10.94 3.29 -1.62
CA LEU A 294 -10.81 4.71 -1.25
C LEU A 294 -12.07 5.52 -1.56
N SER A 295 -13.01 4.95 -2.31
CA SER A 295 -14.23 5.62 -2.78
C SER A 295 -15.48 4.82 -2.38
N PRO A 296 -15.92 4.90 -1.11
CA PRO A 296 -17.14 4.24 -0.66
C PRO A 296 -18.32 4.63 -1.56
N GLY A 297 -19.10 3.64 -1.98
CA GLY A 297 -20.24 3.84 -2.89
C GLY A 297 -19.93 3.73 -4.38
N VAL A 298 -18.74 3.24 -4.78
CA VAL A 298 -18.44 2.84 -6.18
C VAL A 298 -18.78 1.37 -6.45
N ILE A 299 -18.62 0.51 -5.45
CA ILE A 299 -18.92 -0.93 -5.49
C ILE A 299 -19.93 -1.21 -4.37
N GLY A 300 -20.92 -2.07 -4.63
CA GLY A 300 -21.97 -2.38 -3.66
C GLY A 300 -21.40 -2.99 -2.38
N ALA A 301 -21.91 -2.56 -1.22
CA ALA A 301 -21.51 -3.14 0.06
C ALA A 301 -22.04 -4.59 0.19
N PRO A 302 -21.29 -5.50 0.83
CA PRO A 302 -21.67 -6.92 0.96
C PRO A 302 -22.98 -7.15 1.71
N SER A 303 -23.48 -6.16 2.45
CA SER A 303 -24.67 -6.29 3.31
C SER A 303 -25.95 -5.72 2.71
N GLY A 304 -25.97 -5.30 1.43
CA GLY A 304 -27.17 -4.70 0.82
C GLY A 304 -27.65 -3.40 1.48
N CYS A 305 -26.90 -2.87 2.46
CA CYS A 305 -27.18 -1.59 3.07
C CYS A 305 -27.03 -0.50 2.02
N ILE A 306 -28.12 0.21 1.77
CA ILE A 306 -28.23 1.34 0.85
C ILE A 306 -27.33 2.46 1.38
N THR A 307 -26.03 2.37 1.11
CA THR A 307 -25.27 3.60 0.90
C THR A 307 -25.78 4.14 -0.42
N SER A 308 -26.41 5.31 -0.40
CA SER A 308 -26.86 5.98 -1.62
C SER A 308 -25.66 6.09 -2.56
N LEU A 309 -25.61 5.20 -3.57
CA LEU A 309 -24.60 5.24 -4.62
C LEU A 309 -24.87 6.53 -5.38
N ASP A 310 -24.02 7.56 -5.23
CA ASP A 310 -24.09 8.69 -6.15
C ASP A 310 -23.74 8.14 -7.54
N PRO A 311 -24.70 8.10 -8.48
CA PRO A 311 -24.50 7.45 -9.78
C PRO A 311 -23.39 8.11 -10.61
N ARG A 312 -22.89 9.29 -10.19
CA ARG A 312 -21.82 10.03 -10.86
C ARG A 312 -20.42 9.58 -10.41
N LEU A 313 -20.28 8.97 -9.23
CA LEU A 313 -18.97 8.61 -8.68
C LEU A 313 -18.32 7.47 -9.46
N GLN A 314 -19.09 6.46 -9.83
CA GLN A 314 -18.58 5.29 -10.54
C GLN A 314 -18.06 5.64 -11.96
N PRO A 315 -18.78 6.39 -12.81
CA PRO A 315 -18.24 6.86 -14.09
C PRO A 315 -17.06 7.82 -13.95
N ALA A 316 -17.08 8.73 -12.98
CA ALA A 316 -15.99 9.67 -12.76
C ALA A 316 -14.69 8.95 -12.35
N LEU A 317 -14.78 7.97 -11.44
CA LEU A 317 -13.63 7.17 -11.04
C LEU A 317 -13.15 6.29 -12.20
N ALA A 318 -14.06 5.67 -12.96
CA ALA A 318 -13.69 4.87 -14.12
C ALA A 318 -12.93 5.69 -15.17
N HIS A 319 -13.39 6.92 -15.44
CA HIS A 319 -12.69 7.83 -16.35
C HIS A 319 -11.33 8.28 -15.79
N GLY A 320 -11.23 8.58 -14.49
CA GLY A 320 -9.95 8.90 -13.86
C GLY A 320 -8.94 7.75 -13.95
N LEU A 321 -9.39 6.51 -13.75
CA LEU A 321 -8.58 5.31 -13.93
C LEU A 321 -8.16 5.12 -15.39
N ALA A 322 -9.08 5.30 -16.34
CA ALA A 322 -8.78 5.25 -17.76
C ALA A 322 -7.68 6.25 -18.17
N GLN A 323 -7.77 7.49 -17.67
CA GLN A 323 -6.73 8.49 -17.87
C GLN A 323 -5.38 8.05 -17.30
N ILE A 324 -5.34 7.45 -16.10
CA ILE A 324 -4.10 6.94 -15.50
C ILE A 324 -3.50 5.83 -16.38
N LEU A 325 -4.31 4.85 -16.80
CA LEU A 325 -3.87 3.69 -17.56
C LEU A 325 -3.41 4.03 -18.99
N ALA A 326 -4.05 5.02 -19.62
CA ALA A 326 -3.68 5.51 -20.95
C ALA A 326 -2.59 6.61 -20.91
N SER A 327 -2.05 6.96 -19.74
CA SER A 327 -0.98 7.96 -19.62
C SER A 327 0.39 7.32 -19.73
N LYS A 328 1.27 7.89 -20.57
CA LYS A 328 2.67 7.44 -20.68
C LYS A 328 3.43 7.75 -19.37
N PRO A 329 4.00 6.73 -18.69
CA PRO A 329 4.76 6.94 -17.46
C PRO A 329 5.97 7.85 -17.66
N SER A 330 6.22 8.75 -16.70
CA SER A 330 7.34 9.72 -16.79
C SER A 330 8.74 9.10 -16.87
N TRP A 331 8.93 7.88 -16.36
CA TRP A 331 10.22 7.18 -16.44
C TRP A 331 10.48 6.56 -17.84
N LEU A 332 9.44 6.46 -18.67
CA LEU A 332 9.54 6.09 -20.09
C LEU A 332 9.80 7.30 -21.00
N MET A 333 9.89 8.52 -20.44
CA MET A 333 10.07 9.77 -21.17
C MET A 333 11.53 10.26 -21.22
N GLY A 334 12.51 9.48 -20.76
CA GLY A 334 13.91 9.93 -20.78
C GLY A 334 14.99 8.90 -20.45
N ARG A 335 15.65 8.39 -21.50
CA ARG A 335 17.09 8.08 -21.58
C ARG A 335 17.54 8.34 -23.03
N SER A 336 17.79 9.60 -23.38
CA SER A 336 18.26 10.01 -24.70
C SER A 336 19.77 9.75 -24.90
N GLY A 337 20.27 8.56 -24.57
CA GLY A 337 21.71 8.29 -24.63
C GLY A 337 22.16 6.83 -24.65
N MET A 338 21.26 5.86 -24.74
CA MET A 338 21.62 4.47 -25.07
C MET A 338 20.65 3.99 -26.14
N GLU A 339 21.02 4.27 -27.38
CA GLU A 339 20.34 3.80 -28.58
C GLU A 339 20.32 2.27 -28.61
N GLN A 340 19.21 1.72 -29.11
CA GLN A 340 18.94 0.31 -29.50
C GLN A 340 18.21 -0.62 -28.51
N PHE A 341 18.11 -0.36 -27.21
CA PHE A 341 17.28 -1.19 -26.28
C PHE A 341 16.05 -0.46 -25.69
N ALA A 342 15.79 0.79 -26.09
CA ALA A 342 14.84 1.67 -25.40
C ALA A 342 13.52 1.96 -26.17
N GLU A 343 13.41 1.59 -27.46
CA GLU A 343 12.20 1.88 -28.25
C GLU A 343 11.00 0.98 -27.91
N ASP A 344 11.25 -0.27 -27.50
CA ASP A 344 10.18 -1.24 -27.20
C ASP A 344 9.58 -1.10 -25.79
N ALA A 345 10.25 -0.43 -24.86
CA ALA A 345 9.82 -0.39 -23.47
C ALA A 345 8.43 0.27 -23.23
N PRO A 346 8.08 1.40 -23.90
CA PRO A 346 6.73 1.95 -23.83
C PRO A 346 5.68 1.02 -24.46
N GLN A 347 6.06 0.31 -25.52
CA GLN A 347 5.18 -0.60 -26.23
C GLN A 347 4.85 -1.82 -25.36
N CYS A 348 5.85 -2.48 -24.79
CA CYS A 348 5.64 -3.60 -23.86
C CYS A 348 4.81 -3.19 -22.62
N TYR A 349 4.98 -1.96 -22.13
CA TYR A 349 4.16 -1.43 -21.04
C TYR A 349 2.68 -1.39 -21.41
N PHE A 350 2.34 -0.76 -22.54
CA PHE A 350 0.95 -0.64 -22.97
C PHE A 350 0.34 -1.97 -23.43
N GLU A 351 1.11 -2.87 -24.01
CA GLU A 351 0.68 -4.25 -24.32
C GLU A 351 0.30 -5.02 -23.05
N SER A 352 1.11 -4.89 -21.98
CA SER A 352 0.80 -5.48 -20.67
C SER A 352 -0.47 -4.92 -20.05
N ILE A 353 -0.69 -3.60 -20.14
CA ILE A 353 -1.94 -2.97 -19.67
C ILE A 353 -3.14 -3.44 -20.51
N ALA A 354 -2.99 -3.48 -21.84
CA ALA A 354 -4.06 -3.85 -22.75
C ALA A 354 -4.53 -5.30 -22.53
N ALA A 355 -3.59 -6.24 -22.37
CA ALA A 355 -3.91 -7.63 -22.05
C ALA A 355 -4.76 -7.73 -20.77
N GLN A 356 -4.36 -7.05 -19.69
CA GLN A 356 -5.10 -7.03 -18.43
C GLN A 356 -6.51 -6.41 -18.57
N ILE A 357 -6.65 -5.38 -19.41
CA ILE A 357 -7.94 -4.72 -19.67
C ILE A 357 -8.89 -5.62 -20.46
N LEU A 358 -8.36 -6.36 -21.44
CA LEU A 358 -9.11 -7.35 -22.21
C LEU A 358 -9.53 -8.54 -21.34
N ASP A 359 -8.66 -9.01 -20.44
CA ASP A 359 -9.00 -10.05 -19.46
C ASP A 359 -10.16 -9.62 -18.54
N LEU A 360 -10.12 -8.37 -18.05
CA LEU A 360 -11.22 -7.80 -17.25
C LEU A 360 -12.54 -7.73 -18.01
N LEU A 361 -12.50 -7.48 -19.33
CA LEU A 361 -13.68 -7.45 -20.18
C LEU A 361 -14.25 -8.87 -20.40
N THR A 362 -13.35 -9.85 -20.61
CA THR A 362 -13.69 -11.25 -20.93
C THR A 362 -14.34 -11.98 -19.75
N LEU A 363 -14.00 -11.63 -18.51
CA LEU A 363 -14.65 -12.16 -17.29
C LEU A 363 -16.17 -11.94 -17.24
N LYS A 364 -16.72 -10.98 -18.01
CA LYS A 364 -18.16 -10.75 -18.11
C LYS A 364 -18.84 -11.61 -19.18
N PHE A 365 -18.09 -12.08 -20.19
CA PHE A 365 -18.62 -12.85 -21.31
C PHE A 365 -18.66 -14.36 -21.05
N THR A 366 -17.87 -14.87 -20.09
CA THR A 366 -17.84 -16.31 -19.73
C THR A 366 -18.73 -16.66 -18.54
N SER A 367 -19.20 -15.68 -17.76
CA SER A 367 -20.17 -15.90 -16.68
C SER A 367 -21.60 -16.01 -17.23
N LEU A 368 -21.92 -17.11 -17.91
CA LEU A 368 -23.31 -17.55 -18.01
C LEU A 368 -23.78 -18.02 -16.62
N PRO A 369 -25.01 -17.71 -16.19
CA PRO A 369 -25.51 -18.13 -14.90
C PRO A 369 -25.87 -19.61 -14.94
N THR A 370 -24.94 -20.47 -14.52
CA THR A 370 -25.25 -21.87 -14.20
C THR A 370 -25.33 -21.98 -12.68
N GLU A 371 -26.57 -22.11 -12.19
CA GLU A 371 -27.02 -22.38 -10.82
C GLU A 371 -27.00 -21.25 -9.76
N PRO A 372 -28.05 -21.17 -8.92
CA PRO A 372 -28.21 -20.15 -7.89
C PRO A 372 -27.41 -20.52 -6.63
N THR A 373 -26.17 -20.04 -6.52
CA THR A 373 -25.44 -20.06 -5.24
C THR A 373 -25.56 -18.71 -4.51
N LEU A 374 -26.00 -18.79 -3.24
CA LEU A 374 -25.98 -17.79 -2.16
C LEU A 374 -25.89 -16.30 -2.60
N ALA A 375 -27.07 -15.65 -2.66
CA ALA A 375 -27.32 -14.33 -3.24
C ALA A 375 -26.45 -13.13 -2.78
N ALA A 376 -25.74 -13.21 -1.64
CA ALA A 376 -24.94 -12.10 -1.13
C ALA A 376 -23.52 -12.01 -1.74
N SER A 377 -22.86 -13.14 -2.00
CA SER A 377 -21.52 -13.17 -2.61
C SER A 377 -21.58 -12.94 -4.13
N ALA A 378 -22.65 -13.39 -4.79
CA ALA A 378 -22.91 -13.17 -6.22
C ALA A 378 -23.16 -11.69 -6.58
N SER A 379 -23.80 -10.92 -5.68
CA SER A 379 -24.07 -9.49 -5.89
C SER A 379 -22.80 -8.63 -5.87
N MET A 380 -21.86 -8.95 -4.96
CA MET A 380 -20.60 -8.21 -4.85
C MET A 380 -19.68 -8.50 -6.04
N THR A 381 -19.55 -9.76 -6.45
CA THR A 381 -18.75 -10.14 -7.64
C THR A 381 -19.29 -9.51 -8.92
N ASP A 382 -20.61 -9.45 -9.08
CA ASP A 382 -21.26 -8.77 -10.23
C ASP A 382 -21.01 -7.24 -10.21
N SER A 383 -21.09 -6.59 -9.04
CA SER A 383 -20.80 -5.15 -8.95
C SER A 383 -19.34 -4.79 -9.28
N VAL A 384 -18.38 -5.62 -8.86
CA VAL A 384 -16.96 -5.47 -9.21
C VAL A 384 -16.75 -5.72 -10.71
N ALA A 385 -17.39 -6.75 -11.28
CA ALA A 385 -17.29 -7.06 -12.70
C ALA A 385 -17.87 -5.94 -13.58
N ARG A 386 -19.01 -5.36 -13.20
CA ARG A 386 -19.60 -4.19 -13.88
C ARG A 386 -18.69 -2.98 -13.83
N PHE A 387 -18.10 -2.68 -12.67
CA PHE A 387 -17.15 -1.58 -12.55
C PHE A 387 -15.88 -1.85 -13.39
N GLY A 388 -15.36 -3.08 -13.38
CA GLY A 388 -14.25 -3.50 -14.23
C GLY A 388 -14.53 -3.29 -15.72
N ALA A 389 -15.68 -3.74 -16.21
CA ALA A 389 -16.08 -3.53 -17.60
C ALA A 389 -16.18 -2.05 -17.96
N LEU A 390 -16.71 -1.20 -17.07
CA LEU A 390 -16.77 0.24 -17.28
C LEU A 390 -15.37 0.87 -17.39
N VAL A 391 -14.45 0.49 -16.50
CA VAL A 391 -13.04 0.91 -16.55
C VAL A 391 -12.39 0.45 -17.85
N SER A 392 -12.63 -0.79 -18.29
CA SER A 392 -12.09 -1.32 -19.53
C SER A 392 -12.54 -0.50 -20.74
N VAL A 393 -13.86 -0.28 -20.90
CA VAL A 393 -14.41 0.51 -22.02
C VAL A 393 -13.88 1.94 -21.99
N ALA A 394 -13.86 2.59 -20.83
CA ALA A 394 -13.33 3.94 -20.69
C ALA A 394 -11.84 4.00 -21.05
N THR A 395 -11.05 3.00 -20.66
CA THR A 395 -9.61 2.91 -20.96
C THR A 395 -9.39 2.74 -22.46
N MET A 396 -10.11 1.83 -23.10
CA MET A 396 -10.04 1.62 -24.55
C MET A 396 -10.38 2.89 -25.33
N HIS A 397 -11.44 3.59 -24.93
CA HIS A 397 -11.82 4.87 -25.52
C HIS A 397 -10.70 5.90 -25.37
N GLU A 398 -10.10 6.02 -24.18
CA GLU A 398 -9.00 6.95 -23.93
C GLU A 398 -7.76 6.65 -24.79
N PHE A 399 -7.41 5.36 -24.98
CA PHE A 399 -6.34 4.96 -25.90
C PHE A 399 -6.66 5.34 -27.35
N CYS A 400 -7.86 5.02 -27.85
CA CYS A 400 -8.25 5.34 -29.23
C CYS A 400 -8.32 6.86 -29.48
N ASN A 401 -8.67 7.65 -28.46
CA ASN A 401 -8.72 9.10 -28.56
C ASN A 401 -7.33 9.75 -28.54
N ARG A 402 -6.39 9.23 -27.73
CA ARG A 402 -5.02 9.78 -27.62
C ARG A 402 -4.10 9.33 -28.75
N ASP A 403 -4.18 8.05 -29.12
CA ASP A 403 -3.38 7.42 -30.17
C ASP A 403 -4.23 6.37 -30.90
N PRO A 404 -4.91 6.77 -32.00
CA PRO A 404 -5.82 5.90 -32.73
C PRO A 404 -5.14 4.63 -33.28
N ALA A 405 -3.87 4.73 -33.69
CA ALA A 405 -3.13 3.60 -34.24
C ALA A 405 -2.81 2.57 -33.16
N LEU A 406 -2.32 3.04 -32.00
CA LEU A 406 -2.04 2.17 -30.86
C LEU A 406 -3.32 1.57 -30.29
N GLY A 407 -4.39 2.37 -30.13
CA GLY A 407 -5.69 1.91 -29.65
C GLY A 407 -6.31 0.84 -30.55
N LYS A 408 -6.23 1.02 -31.88
CA LYS A 408 -6.67 0.03 -32.86
C LYS A 408 -5.93 -1.30 -32.66
N ARG A 409 -4.60 -1.27 -32.63
CA ARG A 409 -3.74 -2.46 -32.51
C ARG A 409 -3.94 -3.20 -31.18
N LEU A 410 -4.01 -2.47 -30.07
CA LEU A 410 -4.08 -3.07 -28.74
C LEU A 410 -5.47 -3.58 -28.36
N PHE A 411 -6.54 -3.00 -28.91
CA PHE A 411 -7.91 -3.27 -28.43
C PHE A 411 -8.89 -3.62 -29.53
N LEU A 412 -8.99 -2.82 -30.60
CA LEU A 412 -10.03 -3.02 -31.62
C LEU A 412 -9.78 -4.28 -32.46
N GLU A 413 -8.53 -4.53 -32.87
CA GLU A 413 -8.16 -5.74 -33.64
C GLU A 413 -8.40 -7.03 -32.84
N PRO A 414 -7.96 -7.16 -31.57
CA PRO A 414 -8.29 -8.32 -30.74
C PRO A 414 -9.80 -8.52 -30.55
N LEU A 415 -10.57 -7.45 -30.31
CA LEU A 415 -12.02 -7.58 -30.14
C LEU A 415 -12.75 -7.97 -31.43
N LEU A 416 -12.34 -7.41 -32.56
CA LEU A 416 -12.88 -7.80 -33.86
C LEU A 416 -12.61 -9.29 -34.12
N ALA A 417 -11.41 -9.77 -33.81
CA ALA A 417 -11.08 -11.20 -33.95
C ALA A 417 -12.00 -12.10 -33.10
N VAL A 418 -12.28 -11.71 -31.85
CA VAL A 418 -13.24 -12.44 -30.98
C VAL A 418 -14.65 -12.40 -31.57
N LEU A 419 -15.13 -11.24 -32.02
CA LEU A 419 -16.45 -11.11 -32.63
C LEU A 419 -16.58 -11.96 -33.91
N TYR A 420 -15.56 -11.97 -34.77
CA TYR A 420 -15.54 -12.83 -35.96
C TYR A 420 -15.60 -14.32 -35.59
N GLN A 421 -14.91 -14.74 -34.53
CA GLN A 421 -14.98 -16.12 -34.05
C GLN A 421 -16.39 -16.48 -33.54
N CYS A 422 -17.04 -15.58 -32.80
CA CYS A 422 -18.42 -15.80 -32.34
C CYS A 422 -19.40 -15.97 -33.51
N VAL A 423 -19.34 -15.05 -34.49
CA VAL A 423 -20.22 -15.08 -35.67
C VAL A 423 -19.98 -16.32 -36.52
N ALA A 424 -18.72 -16.72 -36.72
CA ALA A 424 -18.38 -17.94 -37.46
C ALA A 424 -18.84 -19.23 -36.74
N SER A 425 -18.81 -19.25 -35.41
CA SER A 425 -19.26 -20.40 -34.62
C SER A 425 -20.77 -20.60 -34.71
N ASP A 426 -21.56 -19.51 -34.68
CA ASP A 426 -23.02 -19.58 -34.83
C ASP A 426 -23.44 -20.04 -36.23
N ALA A 427 -22.70 -19.65 -37.28
CA ALA A 427 -22.95 -20.11 -38.65
C ALA A 427 -22.70 -21.62 -38.82
N SER A 428 -21.76 -22.20 -38.06
CA SER A 428 -21.49 -23.65 -38.05
C SER A 428 -22.52 -24.47 -37.25
N ASN A 429 -23.16 -23.86 -36.24
CA ASN A 429 -24.23 -24.51 -35.47
C ASN A 429 -25.59 -24.46 -36.17
N GLN A 430 -25.85 -23.46 -37.03
CA GLN A 430 -27.09 -23.41 -37.83
C GLN A 430 -27.07 -24.35 -39.05
N SER A 431 -25.91 -24.75 -39.55
CA SER A 431 -25.80 -25.68 -40.68
C SER A 431 -25.94 -27.16 -40.29
N SER A 432 -25.95 -27.48 -38.99
CA SER A 432 -26.15 -28.85 -38.49
C SER A 432 -27.60 -29.15 -38.06
N SER A 433 -28.50 -28.15 -38.01
CA SER A 433 -29.93 -28.34 -37.71
C SER A 433 -30.83 -28.48 -38.94
N ALA A 434 -30.27 -28.45 -40.16
CA ALA A 434 -31.03 -28.66 -41.39
C ALA A 434 -30.70 -30.03 -42.01
N SER A 435 -31.38 -31.08 -41.53
CA SER A 435 -31.50 -32.35 -42.25
C SER A 435 -32.89 -32.48 -42.87
N PRO A 436 -33.02 -33.08 -44.08
CA PRO A 436 -34.18 -32.93 -44.95
C PRO A 436 -35.36 -33.79 -44.50
N SER A 437 -36.55 -33.23 -44.62
CA SER A 437 -37.83 -33.94 -44.53
C SER A 437 -37.86 -35.10 -45.53
N LYS A 438 -37.95 -36.33 -45.01
CA LYS A 438 -38.20 -37.54 -45.79
C LYS A 438 -39.58 -37.46 -46.44
N SER A 439 -39.61 -37.69 -47.75
CA SER A 439 -40.80 -38.06 -48.50
C SER A 439 -41.44 -39.31 -47.90
N CYS A 440 -42.74 -39.25 -47.63
CA CYS A 440 -43.56 -40.42 -47.35
C CYS A 440 -44.62 -40.50 -48.45
N SER A 441 -44.38 -41.39 -49.40
CA SER A 441 -45.35 -41.84 -50.40
C SER A 441 -46.19 -42.97 -49.81
N GLN A 442 -47.49 -42.77 -49.66
CA GLN A 442 -48.50 -43.83 -49.81
C GLN A 442 -49.90 -43.26 -50.00
N CYS A 443 -50.60 -43.87 -50.98
CA CYS A 443 -51.91 -43.62 -51.59
C CYS A 443 -51.97 -42.50 -52.62
#